data_AF-A0A1C3HHE3-F1
#
_entry.id   AF-A0A1C3HHE3-F1
#
_cell.length_a   1.000
_cell.length_b   1.000
_cell.length_c   1.000
_cell.angle_alpha   90.00
_cell.angle_beta   90.00
_cell.angle_gamma   90.00
#
_symmetry.space_group_name_H-M   'P 1'
#
loop_
_entity.id
_entity.type
_entity.pdbx_description
1 polymer ?
#
loop_
_entity_poly.entity_id
_entity_poly.type
_entity_poly.pdbx_seq_one_letter_code
_entity_poly.pdbx_strand_id
1 'polypeptide(L)' 'MGKTYDGIHRISFLIDGKGKIEKVFDDFKTTNHHDIVLSYLQQ' A
#
# COMPACT_ATOMS: atom_id res chain seq x y z
N MET A 1 17.88 26.39 -10.25
CA MET A 1 17.40 25.06 -10.65
C MET A 1 17.78 24.09 -9.55
N GLY A 2 16.82 23.73 -8.70
CA GLY A 2 17.02 22.97 -7.46
C GLY A 2 16.72 21.49 -7.63
N LYS A 3 17.19 20.67 -6.69
CA LYS A 3 16.88 19.23 -6.63
C LYS A 3 15.43 19.04 -6.21
N THR A 4 14.63 18.35 -7.03
CA THR A 4 13.32 17.83 -6.63
C THR A 4 13.55 16.49 -5.92
N TYR A 5 13.08 16.37 -4.69
CA TYR A 5 13.09 15.10 -3.96
C TYR A 5 11.73 14.45 -4.13
N ASP A 6 11.69 13.28 -4.78
CA ASP A 6 10.47 12.49 -5.03
C ASP A 6 9.95 11.76 -3.77
N GLY A 7 10.64 11.95 -2.63
CA GLY A 7 10.26 11.34 -1.37
C GLY A 7 10.49 9.83 -1.34
N ILE A 8 9.72 9.13 -0.50
CA ILE A 8 9.74 7.67 -0.37
C ILE A 8 8.39 7.15 -0.86
N HIS A 9 8.39 6.38 -1.94
CA HIS A 9 7.22 5.63 -2.38
C HIS A 9 7.11 4.35 -1.54
N ARG A 10 6.03 4.21 -0.78
CA ARG A 10 5.74 3.01 0.01
C ARG A 10 4.57 2.28 -0.62
N ILE A 11 4.79 1.01 -0.95
CA ILE A 11 3.81 0.17 -1.62
C ILE A 11 3.71 -1.15 -0.86
N SER A 12 2.49 -1.61 -0.62
CA SER A 12 2.20 -2.89 0.01
C SER A 12 1.35 -3.76 -0.91
N PHE A 13 1.61 -5.07 -0.91
CA PHE A 13 0.94 -6.05 -1.76
C PHE A 13 0.24 -7.07 -0.88
N LEU A 14 -1.04 -7.30 -1.16
CA LEU A 14 -1.76 -8.46 -0.63
C LEU A 14 -1.64 -9.60 -1.63
N ILE A 15 -1.22 -10.77 -1.15
CA ILE A 15 -1.01 -11.97 -1.95
C ILE A 15 -1.98 -13.04 -1.48
N ASP A 16 -2.69 -13.66 -2.42
CA ASP A 16 -3.63 -14.74 -2.14
C ASP A 16 -2.92 -16.08 -1.83
N GLY A 17 -3.69 -17.10 -1.42
CA GLY A 17 -3.15 -18.44 -1.15
C GLY A 17 -2.56 -19.17 -2.37
N LYS A 18 -2.74 -18.65 -3.58
CA LYS A 18 -2.18 -19.18 -4.83
C LYS A 18 -0.95 -18.39 -5.29
N GLY A 19 -0.49 -17.42 -4.50
CA GLY A 19 0.67 -16.59 -4.81
C GLY A 19 0.39 -15.48 -5.82
N LYS A 20 -0.86 -15.13 -6.09
CA LYS A 20 -1.23 -14.01 -6.98
C LYS A 20 -1.41 -12.72 -6.20
N ILE A 21 -1.04 -11.59 -6.81
CA ILE A 21 -1.33 -10.26 -6.24
C ILE A 21 -2.83 -10.04 -6.33
N GLU A 22 -3.46 -9.89 -5.17
CA GLU A 22 -4.88 -9.62 -5.03
C GLU A 22 -5.14 -8.11 -4.98
N LYS A 23 -4.30 -7.37 -4.24
CA LYS A 23 -4.44 -5.91 -4.06
C LYS A 23 -3.08 -5.24 -3.94
N VAL A 24 -2.97 -4.06 -4.54
CA VAL A 24 -1.86 -3.11 -4.36
C VAL A 24 -2.36 -1.92 -3.55
N PHE A 25 -1.60 -1.54 -2.53
CA PHE A 25 -1.81 -0.34 -1.73
C PHE A 25 -0.62 0.59 -1.94
N ASP A 26 -0.84 1.73 -2.57
CA ASP A 26 0.18 2.71 -2.97
C ASP A 26 -0.14 4.15 -2.53
N ASP A 27 -1.39 4.42 -2.15
CA ASP A 27 -1.83 5.71 -1.59
C ASP A 27 -2.32 5.55 -0.15
N PHE A 28 -1.39 5.63 0.80
CA PHE A 28 -1.71 5.59 2.23
C PHE A 28 -0.68 6.33 3.09
N LYS A 29 -1.11 6.72 4.30
CA LYS A 29 -0.18 7.19 5.33
C LYS A 29 0.28 5.99 6.14
N THR A 30 1.55 5.96 6.55
CA THR A 30 2.08 4.85 7.36
C THR A 30 1.26 4.58 8.62
N THR A 31 0.68 5.62 9.22
CA THR A 31 -0.14 5.52 10.44
C THR A 31 -1.48 4.82 10.22
N ASN A 32 -2.08 4.89 9.03
CA ASN A 32 -3.40 4.31 8.75
C ASN A 32 -3.36 3.04 7.88
N HIS A 33 -2.18 2.50 7.61
CA HIS A 33 -2.02 1.32 6.75
C HIS A 33 -2.86 0.12 7.23
N HIS A 34 -2.84 -0.16 8.54
CA HIS A 34 -3.56 -1.29 9.13
C HIS A 34 -5.08 -1.18 8.94
N ASP A 35 -5.65 0.00 9.15
CA ASP A 35 -7.09 0.24 8.95
C ASP A 35 -7.50 0.01 7.50
N ILE A 36 -6.68 0.45 6.54
CA ILE A 36 -6.96 0.26 5.10
C ILE A 36 -6.94 -1.22 4.73
N VAL A 37 -5.98 -1.99 5.24
CA VAL A 37 -5.92 -3.44 4.96
C VAL A 37 -7.13 -4.15 5.56
N LEU A 38 -7.49 -3.86 6.81
CA LEU A 38 -8.67 -4.45 7.46
C LEU A 38 -9.97 -4.08 6.74
N SER A 39 -10.12 -2.82 6.33
CA SER A 39 -11.29 -2.34 5.59
C SER A 39 -11.44 -3.01 4.22
N TYR A 40 -10.32 -3.41 3.59
CA TYR A 40 -10.36 -4.18 2.35
C TYR A 40 -10.81 -5.63 2.60
N LEU A 41 -10.32 -6.27 3.67
CA LEU A 41 -10.62 -7.67 4.00
C LEU A 41 -12.04 -7.90 4.55
N GLN A 42 -12.71 -6.85 5.03
CA GLN A 42 -14.05 -6.92 5.64
C GLN A 42 -15.20 -6.65 4.67
N GLN A 43 -14.93 -6.49 3.37
CA GLN A 43 -15.94 -6.35 2.30
C GLN A 43 -16.48 -7.71 1.87
#